data_AF-A0A6I2SWN1-F1
#
_entry.id   AF-A0A6I2SWN1-F1
#
_cell.length_a   1.000
_cell.length_b   1.000
_cell.length_c   1.000
_cell.angle_alpha   90.00
_cell.angle_beta   90.00
_cell.angle_gamma   90.00
#
_symmetry.space_group_name_H-M   'P 1'
#
loop_
_entity.id
_entity.type
_entity.pdbx_description
1 polymer ?
#
loop_
_entity_poly.entity_id
_entity_poly.type
_entity_poly.pdbx_seq_one_letter_code
_entity_poly.pdbx_strand_id
1 'polypeptide(L)'
;MREKKEICVFVSSPGDVSTERDIVEDVVQRINKTLGDELMVFVKVKRWEDIPPCAGSVQETINSHVGPYDIFLGIMWERFGSPTSNAESGTQEELKSAYESWKSNGSVAEILFYFRENTSVPRNADAAEQLLKVIRFREELSSKLKYTLYHEPIDFERLVRDDLEHIVRKLLNKTTVPKSINVENTDIEKVEQVWDAIGVASSFKPNNHVEKQTFYRARIQTTSGYIAGKEGVDELKSNFILISKDPIRPFDIQIGETRSLRQAGNPTAIPDLTILDLGSVKSMYPFLQVEGYRWIRMVLAELTTDQKILDFIYENDTDPQVRSITAKNPSASSDLQQKECKFCQDRFRFLRDLRSGSDKTFIIANDFPYGPYFHYIAFPAQPIHAWQDLELPDIYDMNHTIWRFLKREQKAGKWLPAPAGVFIGLNSSIRHLVMGTRTRTSAGASITHVHKQIWGMAPGSVNLGNHLDELCRRIEVKGGYLNAYLQFLRREQMVIHEDDHVVLYVPYGQISIHELQIMVKKPGITHYLALSEEEITSLSIAETIAVKLLDALGIHSFNQVMITLPFDRVSTYFSLILCFVTREVDLAVSELNHLFVVDKYPEETRELLVPIKGSIIKQVVESAAGIAIS
;
A
#
# COMPACT_ATOMS: atom_id res chain seq x y z
N MET A 1 -31.93 8.36 18.61
CA MET A 1 -30.49 8.07 18.83
C MET A 1 -30.26 6.61 18.46
N ARG A 2 -29.19 6.29 17.73
CA ARG A 2 -28.84 4.89 17.44
C ARG A 2 -28.29 4.24 18.72
N GLU A 3 -28.69 3.01 19.00
CA GLU A 3 -28.27 2.26 20.20
C GLU A 3 -26.80 1.84 20.06
N LYS A 4 -25.95 2.19 21.04
CA LYS A 4 -24.54 1.79 21.08
C LYS A 4 -24.39 0.49 21.87
N LYS A 5 -23.56 -0.43 21.40
CA LYS A 5 -23.22 -1.64 22.15
C LYS A 5 -22.34 -1.26 23.36
N GLU A 6 -22.77 -1.60 24.57
CA GLU A 6 -21.98 -1.40 25.78
C GLU A 6 -20.95 -2.52 25.96
N ILE A 7 -19.70 -2.17 26.28
CA ILE A 7 -18.64 -3.11 26.69
C ILE A 7 -18.14 -2.69 28.07
N CYS A 8 -18.23 -3.58 29.05
CA CYS A 8 -17.81 -3.32 30.43
C CYS A 8 -16.41 -3.88 30.69
N VAL A 9 -15.48 -3.01 31.13
CA VAL A 9 -14.14 -3.36 31.59
C VAL A 9 -14.11 -3.29 33.11
N PHE A 10 -13.87 -4.43 33.76
CA PHE A 10 -13.66 -4.48 35.21
C PHE A 10 -12.16 -4.38 35.52
N VAL A 11 -11.78 -3.35 36.28
CA VAL A 11 -10.38 -3.09 36.67
C VAL A 11 -10.14 -3.57 38.08
N SER A 12 -9.30 -4.59 38.22
CA SER A 12 -8.89 -5.17 39.50
C SER A 12 -7.42 -4.83 39.78
N SER A 13 -7.17 -4.26 40.96
CA SER A 13 -5.80 -3.98 41.38
C SER A 13 -5.69 -3.71 42.88
N PRO A 14 -4.50 -3.93 43.47
CA PRO A 14 -4.17 -3.42 44.80
C PRO A 14 -4.05 -1.89 44.82
N GLY A 15 -4.07 -1.30 46.02
CA GLY A 15 -4.18 0.16 46.18
C GLY A 15 -2.94 0.99 45.77
N ASP A 16 -1.81 0.36 45.43
CA ASP A 16 -0.54 1.01 45.08
C ASP A 16 -0.41 1.39 43.60
N VAL A 17 -1.40 1.09 42.76
CA VAL A 17 -1.43 1.43 41.32
C VAL A 17 -2.61 2.35 40.97
N SER A 18 -2.86 3.38 41.79
CA SER A 18 -3.92 4.38 41.53
C SER A 18 -3.71 5.13 40.21
N THR A 19 -2.47 5.50 39.89
CA THR A 19 -2.12 6.17 38.63
C THR A 19 -2.52 5.35 37.42
N GLU A 20 -2.21 4.05 37.42
CA GLU A 20 -2.52 3.17 36.30
C GLU A 20 -4.03 2.94 36.16
N ARG A 21 -4.79 2.93 37.26
CA ARG A 21 -6.26 2.91 37.18
C ARG A 21 -6.82 4.15 36.48
N ASP A 22 -6.32 5.34 36.81
CA ASP A 22 -6.76 6.59 36.17
C ASP A 22 -6.41 6.61 34.68
N ILE A 23 -5.25 6.07 34.31
CA ILE A 23 -4.86 5.89 32.91
C ILE A 23 -5.86 5.01 32.14
N VAL A 24 -6.39 3.93 32.74
CA VAL A 24 -7.39 3.08 32.08
C VAL A 24 -8.66 3.87 31.74
N GLU A 25 -9.10 4.76 32.62
CA GLU A 25 -10.27 5.62 32.37
C GLU A 25 -10.03 6.58 31.22
N ASP A 26 -8.89 7.26 31.24
CA ASP A 26 -8.51 8.23 30.21
C ASP A 26 -8.41 7.55 28.84
N VAL A 27 -7.84 6.34 28.81
CA VAL A 27 -7.76 5.51 27.60
C VAL A 27 -9.17 5.13 27.13
N VAL A 28 -10.06 4.68 28.01
CA VAL A 28 -11.44 4.34 27.65
C VAL A 28 -12.22 5.56 27.15
N GLN A 29 -12.06 6.73 27.76
CA GLN A 29 -12.67 7.97 27.29
C GLN A 29 -12.17 8.35 25.89
N ARG A 30 -10.87 8.18 25.63
CA ARG A 30 -10.31 8.40 24.28
C ARG A 30 -10.87 7.42 23.27
N ILE A 31 -10.95 6.13 23.61
CA ILE A 31 -11.57 5.09 22.76
C ILE A 31 -13.03 5.44 22.45
N ASN A 32 -13.81 5.87 23.44
CA ASN A 32 -15.19 6.30 23.22
C ASN A 32 -15.30 7.52 22.30
N LYS A 33 -14.33 8.44 22.36
CA LYS A 33 -14.29 9.63 21.50
C LYS A 33 -13.83 9.32 20.07
N THR A 34 -12.87 8.42 19.89
CA THR A 34 -12.30 8.08 18.58
C THR A 34 -13.10 7.00 17.88
N LEU A 35 -13.47 5.93 18.58
CA LEU A 35 -14.10 4.74 18.03
C LEU A 35 -15.59 4.62 18.37
N GLY A 36 -16.08 5.34 19.39
CA GLY A 36 -17.42 5.11 19.92
C GLY A 36 -18.56 5.41 18.93
N ASP A 37 -18.41 6.44 18.10
CA ASP A 37 -19.39 6.75 17.04
C ASP A 37 -19.14 5.93 15.76
N GLU A 38 -17.87 5.72 15.40
CA GLU A 38 -17.47 4.93 14.22
C GLU A 38 -17.95 3.47 14.34
N LEU A 39 -17.76 2.87 15.51
CA LEU A 39 -18.04 1.45 15.75
C LEU A 39 -19.34 1.20 16.51
N MET A 40 -20.15 2.25 16.75
CA MET A 40 -21.40 2.18 17.52
C MET A 40 -21.21 1.48 18.88
N VAL A 41 -20.13 1.82 19.60
CA VAL A 41 -19.73 1.18 20.87
C VAL A 41 -19.61 2.21 21.98
N PHE A 42 -19.89 1.79 23.20
CA PHE A 42 -19.60 2.54 24.41
C PHE A 42 -18.88 1.63 25.41
N VAL A 43 -17.63 1.95 25.70
CA VAL A 43 -16.81 1.21 26.68
C VAL A 43 -16.95 1.89 28.04
N LYS A 44 -17.27 1.11 29.07
CA LYS A 44 -17.47 1.57 30.45
C LYS A 44 -16.48 0.88 31.37
N VAL A 45 -15.78 1.65 32.19
CA VAL A 45 -14.93 1.12 33.26
C VAL A 45 -15.78 0.90 34.52
N LYS A 46 -15.54 -0.21 35.21
CA LYS A 46 -16.07 -0.49 36.54
C LYS A 46 -14.90 -0.66 37.51
N ARG A 47 -14.92 0.12 38.59
CA ARG A 47 -13.96 0.02 39.69
C ARG A 47 -14.70 -0.44 40.95
N TRP A 48 -13.97 -1.08 41.85
CA TRP A 48 -14.53 -1.48 43.15
C TRP A 48 -14.81 -0.28 44.07
N GLU A 49 -14.20 0.88 43.81
CA GLU A 49 -14.35 2.13 44.59
C GLU A 49 -15.68 2.85 44.34
N ASP A 50 -16.39 2.52 43.26
CA ASP A 50 -17.68 3.11 42.90
C ASP A 50 -18.85 2.56 43.74
N ILE A 51 -18.56 1.67 44.70
CA ILE A 51 -19.54 1.04 45.59
C ILE A 51 -19.80 1.94 46.80
N PRO A 52 -21.06 2.33 47.08
CA PRO A 52 -21.40 3.10 48.28
C PRO A 52 -20.99 2.35 49.57
N PRO A 53 -20.69 3.06 50.68
CA PRO A 53 -20.40 2.40 51.95
C PRO A 53 -21.51 1.42 52.36
N CYS A 54 -21.16 0.16 52.62
CA CYS A 54 -22.09 -0.91 52.96
C CYS A 54 -21.56 -1.75 54.14
N ALA A 55 -22.45 -2.37 54.91
CA ALA A 55 -22.09 -3.25 56.02
C ALA A 55 -21.96 -4.70 55.53
N GLY A 56 -20.79 -5.34 55.71
CA GLY A 56 -20.53 -6.74 55.32
C GLY A 56 -19.07 -6.99 54.94
N SER A 57 -18.75 -8.20 54.46
CA SER A 57 -17.45 -8.48 53.84
C SER A 57 -17.31 -7.63 52.58
N VAL A 58 -16.26 -6.78 52.54
CA VAL A 58 -15.99 -5.87 51.41
C VAL A 58 -15.93 -6.64 50.09
N GLN A 59 -15.34 -7.83 50.08
CA GLN A 59 -15.18 -8.64 48.87
C GLN A 59 -16.49 -9.27 48.38
N GLU A 60 -17.38 -9.72 49.29
CA GLU A 60 -18.71 -10.26 48.91
C GLU A 60 -19.61 -9.15 48.34
N THR A 61 -19.44 -7.94 48.86
CA THR A 61 -20.13 -6.74 48.37
C THR A 61 -19.60 -6.32 47.00
N ILE A 62 -18.27 -6.36 46.78
CA ILE A 62 -17.65 -6.12 45.47
C ILE A 62 -18.17 -7.14 44.45
N ASN A 63 -18.11 -8.43 44.77
CA ASN A 63 -18.53 -9.50 43.86
C ASN A 63 -20.02 -9.39 43.45
N SER A 64 -20.89 -8.89 44.34
CA SER A 64 -22.32 -8.67 44.06
C SER A 64 -22.62 -7.37 43.30
N HIS A 65 -21.79 -6.32 43.46
CA HIS A 65 -22.00 -5.00 42.84
C HIS A 65 -21.32 -4.81 41.48
N VAL A 66 -20.21 -5.51 41.21
CA VAL A 66 -19.48 -5.40 39.94
C VAL A 66 -20.37 -5.78 38.75
N GLY A 67 -21.37 -6.65 38.94
CA GLY A 67 -22.30 -7.07 37.88
C GLY A 67 -21.59 -7.77 36.71
N PRO A 68 -22.26 -8.01 35.58
CA PRO A 68 -21.61 -8.59 34.41
C PRO A 68 -20.57 -7.63 33.82
N TYR A 69 -19.45 -8.19 33.36
CA TYR A 69 -18.39 -7.47 32.63
C TYR A 69 -17.85 -8.35 31.50
N ASP A 70 -17.35 -7.71 30.45
CA ASP A 70 -16.85 -8.37 29.24
C ASP A 70 -15.34 -8.58 29.28
N ILE A 71 -14.60 -7.65 29.90
CA ILE A 71 -13.14 -7.66 29.96
C ILE A 71 -12.71 -7.56 31.41
N PHE A 72 -11.85 -8.49 31.85
CA PHE A 72 -11.12 -8.37 33.11
C PHE A 72 -9.77 -7.71 32.85
N LEU A 73 -9.42 -6.69 33.63
CA LEU A 73 -8.12 -6.01 33.55
C LEU A 73 -7.47 -5.99 34.93
N GLY A 74 -6.45 -6.82 35.12
CA GLY A 74 -5.65 -6.90 36.34
C GLY A 74 -4.38 -6.05 36.27
N ILE A 75 -4.07 -5.33 37.34
CA ILE A 75 -2.82 -4.55 37.49
C ILE A 75 -2.19 -4.88 38.85
N MET A 76 -0.90 -5.21 38.86
CA MET A 76 -0.13 -5.44 40.09
C MET A 76 1.25 -4.77 40.05
N TRP A 77 1.73 -4.32 41.21
CA TRP A 77 3.07 -3.74 41.39
C TRP A 77 3.79 -4.31 42.62
N GLU A 78 3.85 -3.58 43.74
CA GLU A 78 4.61 -3.96 44.93
C GLU A 78 3.74 -4.69 45.97
N ARG A 79 2.43 -4.42 45.97
CA ARG A 79 1.48 -5.07 46.88
C ARG A 79 0.79 -6.24 46.19
N PHE A 80 0.66 -7.35 46.91
CA PHE A 80 -0.19 -8.46 46.49
C PHE A 80 -1.65 -8.21 46.87
N GLY A 81 -1.88 -7.59 48.02
CA GLY A 81 -3.20 -7.24 48.55
C GLY A 81 -3.44 -7.81 49.95
N SER A 82 -4.69 -7.72 50.39
CA SER A 82 -5.14 -8.28 51.68
C SER A 82 -5.84 -9.62 51.44
N PRO A 83 -5.61 -10.64 52.30
CA PRO A 83 -6.32 -11.91 52.20
C PRO A 83 -7.82 -11.74 52.27
N THR A 84 -8.53 -12.57 51.52
CA THR A 84 -9.98 -12.68 51.53
C THR A 84 -10.39 -14.01 52.16
N SER A 85 -11.69 -14.27 52.28
CA SER A 85 -12.20 -15.55 52.75
C SER A 85 -11.77 -16.73 51.86
N ASN A 86 -11.42 -16.48 50.59
CA ASN A 86 -11.20 -17.51 49.56
C ASN A 86 -9.84 -17.45 48.86
N ALA A 87 -9.03 -16.40 49.06
CA ALA A 87 -7.73 -16.21 48.41
C ALA A 87 -6.75 -15.38 49.24
N GLU A 88 -5.48 -15.39 48.85
CA GLU A 88 -4.43 -14.60 49.51
C GLU A 88 -4.47 -13.12 49.11
N SER A 89 -5.21 -12.76 48.05
CA SER A 89 -5.58 -11.37 47.73
C SER A 89 -6.92 -11.25 47.00
N GLY A 90 -7.56 -10.09 47.12
CA GLY A 90 -8.79 -9.78 46.37
C GLY A 90 -8.60 -9.85 44.85
N THR A 91 -7.51 -9.28 44.32
CA THR A 91 -7.19 -9.37 42.88
C THR A 91 -6.95 -10.80 42.42
N GLN A 92 -6.36 -11.66 43.27
CA GLN A 92 -6.21 -13.09 42.96
C GLN A 92 -7.57 -13.81 42.92
N GLU A 93 -8.46 -13.54 43.88
CA GLU A 93 -9.82 -14.09 43.88
C GLU A 93 -10.59 -13.69 42.62
N GLU A 94 -10.55 -12.40 42.28
CA GLU A 94 -11.25 -11.85 41.12
C GLU A 94 -10.70 -12.40 39.80
N LEU A 95 -9.36 -12.54 39.68
CA LEU A 95 -8.75 -13.19 38.51
C LEU A 95 -9.19 -14.65 38.40
N LYS A 96 -9.25 -15.38 39.52
CA LYS A 96 -9.68 -16.79 39.51
C LYS A 96 -11.12 -16.90 39.01
N SER A 97 -12.03 -16.06 39.49
CA SER A 97 -13.42 -16.02 39.03
C SER A 97 -13.55 -15.60 37.56
N ALA A 98 -12.76 -14.62 37.11
CA ALA A 98 -12.72 -14.21 35.71
C ALA A 98 -12.20 -15.33 34.80
N TYR A 99 -11.15 -16.03 35.23
CA TYR A 99 -10.55 -17.15 34.50
C TYR A 99 -11.48 -18.35 34.40
N GLU A 100 -12.18 -18.69 35.48
CA GLU A 100 -13.21 -19.72 35.49
C GLU A 100 -14.34 -19.36 34.51
N SER A 101 -14.83 -18.11 34.56
CA SER A 101 -15.87 -17.62 33.66
C SER A 101 -15.44 -17.66 32.19
N TRP A 102 -14.22 -17.17 31.89
CA TRP A 102 -13.63 -17.22 30.56
C TRP A 102 -13.52 -18.67 30.03
N LYS A 103 -13.18 -19.62 30.90
CA LYS A 103 -13.01 -21.04 30.54
C LYS A 103 -14.32 -21.82 30.42
N SER A 104 -15.31 -21.57 31.28
CA SER A 104 -16.50 -22.43 31.40
C SER A 104 -17.68 -22.01 30.52
N ASN A 105 -17.96 -20.71 30.42
CA ASN A 105 -19.17 -20.21 29.75
C ASN A 105 -18.90 -19.02 28.81
N GLY A 106 -17.68 -18.48 28.80
CA GLY A 106 -17.28 -17.36 27.95
C GLY A 106 -17.98 -16.05 28.29
N SER A 107 -18.56 -15.90 29.49
CA SER A 107 -19.21 -14.65 29.92
C SER A 107 -18.20 -13.52 30.10
N VAL A 108 -16.95 -13.85 30.44
CA VAL A 108 -15.79 -12.96 30.31
C VAL A 108 -15.13 -13.26 28.98
N ALA A 109 -15.06 -12.25 28.11
CA ALA A 109 -14.63 -12.42 26.75
C ALA A 109 -13.10 -12.35 26.59
N GLU A 110 -12.41 -11.62 27.48
CA GLU A 110 -10.94 -11.52 27.51
C GLU A 110 -10.41 -11.16 28.90
N ILE A 111 -9.17 -11.57 29.18
CA ILE A 111 -8.45 -11.28 30.43
C ILE A 111 -7.11 -10.62 30.08
N LEU A 112 -6.93 -9.38 30.55
CA LEU A 112 -5.69 -8.64 30.49
C LEU A 112 -5.04 -8.59 31.86
N PHE A 113 -3.72 -8.77 31.92
CA PHE A 113 -2.99 -8.67 33.18
C PHE A 113 -1.63 -7.98 32.99
N TYR A 114 -1.38 -6.95 33.81
CA TYR A 114 -0.17 -6.13 33.72
C TYR A 114 0.58 -6.13 35.05
N PHE A 115 1.90 -6.30 34.97
CA PHE A 115 2.80 -6.16 36.11
C PHE A 115 3.76 -5.00 35.87
N ARG A 116 3.87 -4.12 36.86
CA ARG A 116 4.93 -3.11 36.86
C ARG A 116 6.24 -3.74 37.30
N GLU A 117 7.29 -3.56 36.52
CA GLU A 117 8.63 -4.01 36.89
C GLU A 117 9.21 -3.16 38.02
N ASN A 118 9.64 -3.83 39.07
CA ASN A 118 10.16 -3.18 40.26
C ASN A 118 11.68 -2.95 40.14
N THR A 119 12.11 -1.71 40.34
CA THR A 119 13.54 -1.32 40.50
C THR A 119 13.88 -0.91 41.93
N SER A 120 12.91 -0.96 42.85
CA SER A 120 13.00 -0.45 44.23
C SER A 120 13.22 -1.55 45.26
N VAL A 121 14.05 -1.25 46.27
CA VAL A 121 14.24 -2.12 47.44
C VAL A 121 13.02 -2.02 48.37
N PRO A 122 12.44 -3.13 48.86
CA PRO A 122 11.30 -3.09 49.78
C PRO A 122 11.59 -2.24 51.03
N ARG A 123 10.63 -1.38 51.40
CA ARG A 123 10.80 -0.40 52.49
C ARG A 123 10.82 -1.02 53.89
N ASN A 124 10.24 -2.21 54.06
CA ASN A 124 10.18 -2.95 55.31
C ASN A 124 9.92 -4.45 55.04
N ALA A 125 9.88 -5.26 56.11
CA ALA A 125 9.67 -6.72 56.01
C ALA A 125 8.30 -7.10 55.42
N ASP A 126 7.24 -6.36 55.73
CA ASP A 126 5.89 -6.58 55.17
C ASP A 126 5.86 -6.32 53.66
N ALA A 127 6.48 -5.22 53.21
CA ALA A 127 6.63 -4.90 51.80
C ALA A 127 7.45 -5.97 51.05
N ALA A 128 8.47 -6.55 51.70
CA ALA A 128 9.25 -7.64 51.12
C ALA A 128 8.41 -8.92 50.98
N GLU A 129 7.56 -9.23 51.96
CA GLU A 129 6.66 -10.38 51.90
C GLU A 129 5.58 -10.21 50.82
N GLN A 130 4.98 -9.02 50.73
CA GLN A 130 4.00 -8.67 49.69
C GLN A 130 4.61 -8.78 48.29
N LEU A 131 5.80 -8.22 48.08
CA LEU A 131 6.50 -8.31 46.80
C LEU A 131 6.86 -9.77 46.45
N LEU A 132 7.26 -10.57 47.42
CA LEU A 132 7.52 -12.00 47.21
C LEU A 132 6.26 -12.74 46.76
N LYS A 133 5.09 -12.41 47.32
CA LYS A 133 3.80 -12.96 46.89
C LYS A 133 3.46 -12.55 45.46
N VAL A 134 3.71 -11.30 45.06
CA VAL A 134 3.54 -10.85 43.67
C VAL A 134 4.45 -11.63 42.72
N ILE A 135 5.73 -11.83 43.07
CA ILE A 135 6.68 -12.58 42.24
C ILE A 135 6.24 -14.03 42.06
N ARG A 136 5.86 -14.72 43.16
CA ARG A 136 5.36 -16.10 43.10
C ARG A 136 4.07 -16.21 42.29
N PHE A 137 3.16 -15.26 42.47
CA PHE A 137 1.92 -15.23 41.71
C PHE A 137 2.17 -15.01 40.22
N ARG A 138 3.12 -14.15 39.86
CA ARG A 138 3.54 -13.93 38.47
C ARG A 138 4.09 -15.22 37.85
N GLU A 139 4.91 -15.96 38.58
CA GLU A 139 5.43 -17.28 38.14
C GLU A 139 4.29 -18.28 37.94
N GLU A 140 3.36 -18.38 38.90
CA GLU A 140 2.19 -19.25 38.78
C GLU A 140 1.34 -18.87 37.56
N LEU A 141 1.08 -17.57 37.38
CA LEU A 141 0.21 -17.05 36.33
C LEU A 141 0.80 -17.28 34.93
N SER A 142 2.14 -17.26 34.78
CA SER A 142 2.83 -17.51 33.51
C SER A 142 2.44 -18.84 32.85
N SER A 143 2.02 -19.83 33.64
CA SER A 143 1.57 -21.14 33.15
C SER A 143 0.11 -21.15 32.65
N LYS A 144 -0.69 -20.14 32.99
CA LYS A 144 -2.15 -20.09 32.78
C LYS A 144 -2.59 -18.94 31.85
N LEU A 145 -1.89 -17.81 31.84
CA LEU A 145 -2.21 -16.61 31.09
C LEU A 145 -0.94 -15.86 30.68
N LYS A 146 -0.94 -15.24 29.50
CA LYS A 146 0.09 -14.27 29.12
C LYS A 146 -0.18 -12.94 29.83
N TYR A 147 0.82 -12.43 30.55
CA TYR A 147 0.80 -11.09 31.15
C TYR A 147 1.81 -10.16 30.45
N THR A 148 1.65 -8.87 30.65
CA THR A 148 2.53 -7.83 30.08
C THR A 148 3.29 -7.12 31.20
N LEU A 149 4.56 -6.78 30.93
CA LEU A 149 5.44 -6.05 31.84
C LEU A 149 5.58 -4.60 31.35
N TYR A 150 5.61 -3.65 32.28
CA TYR A 150 5.85 -2.23 32.00
C TYR A 150 6.70 -1.57 33.09
N HIS A 151 7.39 -0.47 32.78
CA HIS A 151 8.29 0.21 33.72
C HIS A 151 7.68 1.49 34.27
N GLU A 152 7.17 2.35 33.38
CA GLU A 152 6.59 3.64 33.73
C GLU A 152 5.10 3.71 33.37
N PRO A 153 4.30 4.56 34.05
CA PRO A 153 2.88 4.75 33.74
C PRO A 153 2.62 5.15 32.28
N ILE A 154 3.53 5.89 31.65
CA ILE A 154 3.41 6.26 30.22
C ILE A 154 3.54 5.07 29.27
N ASP A 155 4.35 4.07 29.64
CA ASP A 155 4.47 2.82 28.88
C ASP A 155 3.17 2.02 29.02
N PHE A 156 2.63 1.98 30.23
CA PHE A 156 1.34 1.34 30.52
C PHE A 156 0.21 1.98 29.71
N GLU A 157 0.12 3.32 29.63
CA GLU A 157 -0.89 4.02 28.83
C GLU A 157 -0.88 3.57 27.36
N ARG A 158 0.31 3.48 26.75
CA ARG A 158 0.45 3.01 25.37
C ARG A 158 -0.01 1.56 25.23
N LEU A 159 0.48 0.68 26.11
CA LEU A 159 0.18 -0.76 26.06
C LEU A 159 -1.30 -1.03 26.25
N VAL A 160 -1.91 -0.46 27.29
CA VAL A 160 -3.31 -0.69 27.61
C VAL A 160 -4.25 -0.11 26.56
N ARG A 161 -3.89 1.03 25.93
CA ARG A 161 -4.64 1.57 24.79
C ARG A 161 -4.61 0.62 23.61
N ASP A 162 -3.43 0.19 23.18
CA ASP A 162 -3.29 -0.65 22.00
C ASP A 162 -3.99 -2.00 22.21
N ASP A 163 -3.87 -2.59 23.41
CA ASP A 163 -4.55 -3.84 23.80
C ASP A 163 -6.08 -3.67 23.89
N LEU A 164 -6.58 -2.63 24.56
CA LEU A 164 -8.02 -2.38 24.67
C LEU A 164 -8.65 -2.04 23.31
N GLU A 165 -8.00 -1.25 22.46
CA GLU A 165 -8.47 -1.00 21.10
C GLU A 165 -8.55 -2.29 20.29
N HIS A 166 -7.51 -3.13 20.37
CA HIS A 166 -7.50 -4.43 19.71
C HIS A 166 -8.64 -5.33 20.21
N ILE A 167 -8.84 -5.41 21.54
CA ILE A 167 -9.87 -6.25 22.14
C ILE A 167 -11.26 -5.70 21.86
N VAL A 168 -11.51 -4.39 21.98
CA VAL A 168 -12.79 -3.78 21.63
C VAL A 168 -13.14 -4.08 20.17
N ARG A 169 -12.18 -3.93 19.24
CA ARG A 169 -12.36 -4.34 17.84
C ARG A 169 -12.60 -5.85 17.69
N LYS A 170 -11.93 -6.70 18.46
CA LYS A 170 -12.13 -8.16 18.48
C LYS A 170 -13.52 -8.54 19.02
N LEU A 171 -13.99 -7.89 20.08
CA LEU A 171 -15.31 -8.11 20.71
C LEU A 171 -16.44 -7.59 19.84
N LEU A 172 -16.20 -6.49 19.14
CA LEU A 172 -17.08 -6.05 18.06
C LEU A 172 -17.03 -7.08 16.94
N ASN A 173 -15.88 -7.50 16.43
CA ASN A 173 -15.82 -8.56 15.41
C ASN A 173 -16.42 -9.92 15.85
N LYS A 174 -16.48 -10.23 17.16
CA LYS A 174 -17.18 -11.40 17.73
C LYS A 174 -18.70 -11.24 17.82
N THR A 175 -19.25 -10.00 17.87
CA THR A 175 -20.71 -9.73 17.98
C THR A 175 -21.28 -8.90 16.82
N THR A 176 -20.41 -8.46 15.93
CA THR A 176 -20.64 -7.82 14.65
C THR A 176 -19.71 -8.49 13.64
N VAL A 177 -19.79 -9.81 13.57
CA VAL A 177 -20.23 -10.30 12.26
C VAL A 177 -21.63 -9.71 12.15
N PRO A 178 -21.92 -8.72 11.28
CA PRO A 178 -23.30 -8.47 10.90
C PRO A 178 -23.82 -9.85 10.57
N LYS A 179 -24.70 -10.38 11.46
CA LYS A 179 -25.25 -11.74 11.50
C LYS A 179 -24.87 -12.35 10.18
N SER A 180 -23.73 -13.09 10.11
CA SER A 180 -23.10 -13.50 8.84
C SER A 180 -24.26 -13.67 7.93
N ILE A 181 -24.41 -12.84 6.87
CA ILE A 181 -25.57 -13.02 5.99
C ILE A 181 -25.56 -14.51 5.81
N ASN A 182 -26.58 -15.19 6.39
CA ASN A 182 -26.43 -16.60 6.76
C ASN A 182 -25.89 -17.16 5.46
N VAL A 183 -24.67 -17.70 5.31
CA VAL A 183 -24.28 -17.92 3.90
C VAL A 183 -25.26 -18.92 3.31
N GLU A 184 -25.92 -19.71 4.16
CA GLU A 184 -27.14 -20.49 3.92
C GLU A 184 -28.44 -19.71 3.54
N ASN A 185 -28.57 -18.40 3.75
CA ASN A 185 -29.69 -17.48 3.36
C ASN A 185 -29.25 -16.08 2.83
N THR A 186 -27.97 -15.80 2.57
CA THR A 186 -27.62 -15.02 1.39
C THR A 186 -28.09 -15.95 0.30
N ASP A 187 -28.86 -15.50 -0.67
CA ASP A 187 -29.07 -16.34 -1.85
C ASP A 187 -27.67 -16.71 -2.37
N ILE A 188 -27.15 -17.90 -2.02
CA ILE A 188 -25.94 -18.49 -2.62
C ILE A 188 -26.20 -18.61 -4.12
N GLU A 189 -27.47 -18.67 -4.51
CA GLU A 189 -27.95 -18.51 -5.89
C GLU A 189 -27.50 -17.20 -6.58
N LYS A 190 -27.07 -16.15 -5.84
CA LYS A 190 -26.60 -14.86 -6.37
C LYS A 190 -25.08 -14.68 -6.38
N VAL A 191 -24.33 -15.64 -5.84
CA VAL A 191 -22.87 -15.66 -5.93
C VAL A 191 -22.48 -16.68 -6.97
N GLU A 192 -22.22 -16.20 -8.19
CA GLU A 192 -21.64 -17.07 -9.22
C GLU A 192 -20.15 -17.16 -8.92
N GLN A 193 -19.71 -18.34 -8.45
CA GLN A 193 -18.29 -18.67 -8.45
C GLN A 193 -17.88 -18.82 -9.90
N VAL A 194 -17.25 -17.79 -10.45
CA VAL A 194 -16.93 -17.79 -11.88
C VAL A 194 -15.74 -18.74 -12.15
N TRP A 195 -14.84 -18.96 -11.17
CA TRP A 195 -13.58 -19.70 -11.41
C TRP A 195 -13.01 -20.47 -10.19
N ASP A 196 -12.26 -21.53 -10.49
CA ASP A 196 -11.43 -22.31 -9.55
C ASP A 196 -10.01 -22.49 -10.13
N ALA A 197 -9.00 -21.91 -9.47
CA ALA A 197 -7.59 -22.18 -9.73
C ALA A 197 -6.97 -22.85 -8.50
N ILE A 198 -6.90 -24.18 -8.53
CA ILE A 198 -6.26 -25.00 -7.49
C ILE A 198 -4.79 -24.55 -7.32
N GLY A 199 -4.42 -24.10 -6.12
CA GLY A 199 -3.05 -23.72 -5.78
C GLY A 199 -2.67 -22.26 -6.04
N VAL A 200 -3.62 -21.41 -6.43
CA VAL A 200 -3.44 -19.94 -6.36
C VAL A 200 -4.34 -19.45 -5.24
N ALA A 201 -3.82 -18.92 -4.13
CA ALA A 201 -4.67 -18.36 -3.07
C ALA A 201 -4.93 -16.87 -3.25
N SER A 202 -6.00 -16.41 -2.61
CA SER A 202 -6.25 -15.01 -2.33
C SER A 202 -5.52 -14.56 -1.05
N SER A 203 -5.11 -13.29 -0.97
CA SER A 203 -4.41 -12.67 0.18
C SER A 203 -5.22 -12.59 1.51
N PHE A 204 -6.38 -13.25 1.61
CA PHE A 204 -7.25 -13.20 2.79
C PHE A 204 -6.98 -14.35 3.78
N LYS A 205 -6.69 -13.97 5.03
CA LYS A 205 -6.74 -14.81 6.24
C LYS A 205 -5.72 -15.96 6.30
N PRO A 206 -4.59 -15.74 7.00
CA PRO A 206 -3.57 -16.76 7.30
C PRO A 206 -4.02 -17.98 8.10
N ASN A 207 -5.25 -18.00 8.60
CA ASN A 207 -5.70 -18.93 9.64
C ASN A 207 -6.73 -19.98 9.17
N ASN A 208 -7.05 -20.06 7.87
CA ASN A 208 -7.90 -21.14 7.35
C ASN A 208 -7.04 -22.19 6.63
N HIS A 209 -7.25 -23.46 6.99
CA HIS A 209 -6.51 -24.64 6.56
C HIS A 209 -6.07 -24.61 5.08
N VAL A 210 -4.78 -24.92 4.89
CA VAL A 210 -3.95 -24.76 3.68
C VAL A 210 -4.40 -25.60 2.48
N GLU A 211 -5.22 -26.63 2.67
CA GLU A 211 -5.48 -27.64 1.63
C GLU A 211 -6.50 -27.22 0.54
N LYS A 212 -7.17 -26.06 0.65
CA LYS A 212 -8.20 -25.61 -0.31
C LYS A 212 -8.19 -24.10 -0.61
N GLN A 213 -7.03 -23.44 -0.58
CA GLN A 213 -6.96 -22.02 -0.92
C GLN A 213 -6.98 -21.83 -2.44
N THR A 214 -8.19 -21.68 -2.99
CA THR A 214 -8.45 -21.31 -4.39
C THR A 214 -8.59 -19.79 -4.49
N PHE A 215 -8.15 -19.22 -5.61
CA PHE A 215 -8.36 -17.84 -5.96
C PHE A 215 -9.80 -17.69 -6.44
N TYR A 216 -10.55 -16.76 -5.85
CA TYR A 216 -11.95 -16.55 -6.18
C TYR A 216 -12.17 -15.14 -6.74
N ARG A 217 -12.80 -15.08 -7.91
CA ARG A 217 -13.52 -13.89 -8.38
C ARG A 217 -15.01 -14.19 -8.18
N ALA A 218 -15.65 -13.47 -7.26
CA ALA A 218 -17.05 -13.67 -6.92
C ALA A 218 -17.89 -12.64 -7.66
N ARG A 219 -18.90 -13.09 -8.40
CA ARG A 219 -19.90 -12.23 -9.02
C ARG A 219 -21.08 -12.07 -8.07
N ILE A 220 -21.33 -10.85 -7.61
CA ILE A 220 -22.35 -10.57 -6.59
C ILE A 220 -23.38 -9.62 -7.18
N GLN A 221 -24.65 -10.01 -7.11
CA GLN A 221 -25.75 -9.13 -7.47
C GLN A 221 -25.79 -7.92 -6.51
N THR A 222 -25.88 -6.72 -7.07
CA THR A 222 -25.99 -5.46 -6.34
C THR A 222 -27.29 -4.72 -6.70
N THR A 223 -27.47 -3.52 -6.14
CA THR A 223 -28.65 -2.68 -6.35
C THR A 223 -28.95 -2.46 -7.83
N SER A 224 -30.20 -2.69 -8.24
CA SER A 224 -30.70 -2.34 -9.56
C SER A 224 -30.54 -0.83 -9.82
N GLY A 225 -30.37 -0.45 -11.08
CA GLY A 225 -30.15 0.95 -11.46
C GLY A 225 -30.74 1.25 -12.83
N TYR A 226 -30.85 2.54 -13.15
CA TYR A 226 -31.37 3.05 -14.42
C TYR A 226 -30.28 3.90 -15.10
N ILE A 227 -30.03 3.65 -16.39
CA ILE A 227 -29.13 4.46 -17.22
C ILE A 227 -29.95 5.02 -18.39
N ALA A 228 -30.28 6.31 -18.33
CA ALA A 228 -31.04 6.97 -19.37
C ALA A 228 -30.31 6.95 -20.73
N GLY A 229 -31.01 6.59 -21.80
CA GLY A 229 -30.55 6.79 -23.18
C GLY A 229 -29.68 5.69 -23.80
N LYS A 230 -29.69 4.46 -23.26
CA LYS A 230 -29.09 3.28 -23.92
C LYS A 230 -30.16 2.22 -24.21
N GLU A 231 -30.37 1.90 -25.50
CA GLU A 231 -31.28 0.83 -25.94
C GLU A 231 -30.96 -0.50 -25.22
N GLY A 232 -31.97 -1.10 -24.59
CA GLY A 232 -31.85 -2.38 -23.86
C GLY A 232 -31.51 -2.28 -22.36
N VAL A 233 -31.32 -1.06 -21.84
CA VAL A 233 -31.03 -0.75 -20.41
C VAL A 233 -32.22 -0.04 -19.71
N ASP A 234 -33.37 0.08 -20.39
CA ASP A 234 -34.56 0.81 -19.91
C ASP A 234 -35.41 0.07 -18.85
N GLU A 235 -34.95 -1.07 -18.33
CA GLU A 235 -35.61 -1.80 -17.24
C GLU A 235 -34.73 -1.77 -15.98
N LEU A 236 -35.33 -1.79 -14.79
CA LEU A 236 -34.66 -1.97 -13.48
C LEU A 236 -33.98 -3.36 -13.42
N LYS A 237 -32.90 -3.54 -14.18
CA LYS A 237 -32.14 -4.79 -14.22
C LYS A 237 -31.26 -4.90 -13.00
N SER A 238 -31.18 -6.13 -12.49
CA SER A 238 -30.18 -6.55 -11.51
C SER A 238 -28.79 -6.21 -12.04
N ASN A 239 -28.04 -5.39 -11.30
CA ASN A 239 -26.63 -5.14 -11.58
C ASN A 239 -25.77 -6.15 -10.84
N PHE A 240 -24.54 -6.32 -11.29
CA PHE A 240 -23.57 -7.17 -10.62
C PHE A 240 -22.23 -6.45 -10.44
N ILE A 241 -21.54 -6.82 -9.37
CA ILE A 241 -20.17 -6.42 -9.08
C ILE A 241 -19.35 -7.70 -8.96
N LEU A 242 -18.20 -7.72 -9.61
CA LEU A 242 -17.19 -8.73 -9.40
C LEU A 242 -16.24 -8.27 -8.32
N ILE A 243 -16.04 -9.11 -7.32
CA ILE A 243 -15.08 -8.91 -6.26
C ILE A 243 -13.95 -9.91 -6.47
N SER A 244 -12.73 -9.38 -6.52
CA SER A 244 -11.50 -10.14 -6.63
C SER A 244 -10.50 -9.62 -5.62
N LYS A 245 -9.56 -10.46 -5.21
CA LYS A 245 -8.40 -10.02 -4.42
C LYS A 245 -7.16 -10.16 -5.28
N ASP A 246 -6.19 -9.28 -5.09
CA ASP A 246 -4.96 -9.36 -5.86
C ASP A 246 -4.13 -10.61 -5.46
N PRO A 247 -3.64 -11.43 -6.41
CA PRO A 247 -2.78 -12.60 -6.12
C PRO A 247 -1.39 -12.25 -5.55
N ILE A 248 -0.91 -11.03 -5.74
CA ILE A 248 0.44 -10.56 -5.39
C ILE A 248 0.38 -9.54 -4.25
N ARG A 249 -0.67 -8.72 -4.21
CA ARG A 249 -0.81 -7.56 -3.32
C ARG A 249 -1.95 -7.75 -2.31
N PRO A 250 -1.92 -7.07 -1.15
CA PRO A 250 -2.97 -7.16 -0.14
C PRO A 250 -4.18 -6.26 -0.47
N PHE A 251 -4.59 -6.19 -1.73
CA PHE A 251 -5.61 -5.26 -2.21
C PHE A 251 -6.90 -5.97 -2.59
N ASP A 252 -8.02 -5.31 -2.25
CA ASP A 252 -9.35 -5.69 -2.72
C ASP A 252 -9.65 -4.96 -4.02
N ILE A 253 -10.22 -5.69 -4.99
CA ILE A 253 -10.53 -5.19 -6.32
C ILE A 253 -12.01 -5.40 -6.59
N GLN A 254 -12.69 -4.35 -7.03
CA GLN A 254 -14.08 -4.39 -7.45
C GLN A 254 -14.23 -3.93 -8.89
N ILE A 255 -14.99 -4.68 -9.68
CA ILE A 255 -15.34 -4.35 -11.07
C ILE A 255 -16.86 -4.36 -11.17
N GLY A 256 -17.47 -3.21 -11.44
CA GLY A 256 -18.91 -3.15 -11.70
C GLY A 256 -19.22 -3.57 -13.13
N GLU A 257 -20.02 -4.61 -13.36
CA GLU A 257 -20.27 -5.14 -14.72
C GLU A 257 -20.93 -4.10 -15.63
N THR A 258 -22.02 -3.49 -15.19
CA THR A 258 -22.69 -2.45 -15.97
C THR A 258 -21.81 -1.20 -16.10
N ARG A 259 -20.93 -0.96 -15.12
CA ARG A 259 -19.99 0.16 -15.13
C ARG A 259 -18.89 -0.06 -16.17
N SER A 260 -18.42 -1.28 -16.38
CA SER A 260 -17.40 -1.59 -17.39
C SER A 260 -17.90 -1.50 -18.84
N LEU A 261 -19.22 -1.54 -19.03
CA LEU A 261 -19.89 -1.29 -20.32
C LEU A 261 -20.06 0.21 -20.65
N ARG A 262 -19.65 1.14 -19.77
CA ARG A 262 -19.74 2.57 -20.06
C ARG A 262 -18.74 2.95 -21.17
N GLN A 263 -19.24 3.48 -22.29
CA GLN A 263 -18.39 4.03 -23.36
C GLN A 263 -17.58 5.25 -22.86
N ALA A 264 -18.14 6.05 -21.94
CA ALA A 264 -17.45 7.13 -21.25
C ALA A 264 -16.47 6.67 -20.14
N GLY A 265 -16.37 5.36 -19.90
CA GLY A 265 -15.41 4.74 -18.97
C GLY A 265 -14.05 4.44 -19.62
N ASN A 266 -13.98 4.42 -20.96
CA ASN A 266 -12.70 4.59 -21.63
C ASN A 266 -12.30 6.05 -21.45
N PRO A 267 -11.09 6.37 -20.97
CA PRO A 267 -10.58 7.73 -20.98
C PRO A 267 -10.58 8.22 -22.43
N THR A 268 -11.64 8.91 -22.84
CA THR A 268 -11.68 9.57 -24.14
C THR A 268 -10.67 10.69 -24.11
N ALA A 269 -9.96 10.90 -25.22
CA ALA A 269 -9.08 12.06 -25.36
C ALA A 269 -9.84 13.31 -24.94
N ILE A 270 -9.23 14.15 -24.10
CA ILE A 270 -9.78 15.47 -23.80
C ILE A 270 -9.97 16.15 -25.16
N PRO A 271 -11.17 16.66 -25.51
CA PRO A 271 -11.37 17.29 -26.81
C PRO A 271 -10.28 18.34 -27.04
N ASP A 272 -9.70 18.34 -28.23
CA ASP A 272 -8.76 19.39 -28.61
C ASP A 272 -9.55 20.70 -28.70
N LEU A 273 -9.52 21.46 -27.61
CA LEU A 273 -10.11 22.79 -27.52
C LEU A 273 -9.02 23.83 -27.79
N THR A 274 -8.09 23.59 -28.72
CA THR A 274 -7.20 24.65 -29.21
C THR A 274 -8.07 25.70 -29.90
N ILE A 275 -8.58 26.64 -29.10
CA ILE A 275 -9.54 27.68 -29.50
C ILE A 275 -8.85 28.75 -30.34
N LEU A 276 -7.51 28.84 -30.29
CA LEU A 276 -6.72 29.93 -30.86
C LEU A 276 -5.66 29.40 -31.81
N ASP A 277 -5.66 29.88 -33.05
CA ASP A 277 -4.56 29.70 -33.98
C ASP A 277 -3.40 30.66 -33.67
N LEU A 278 -2.22 30.38 -34.24
CA LEU A 278 -1.02 31.21 -34.04
C LEU A 278 -1.21 32.69 -34.40
N GLY A 279 -2.01 33.01 -35.44
CA GLY A 279 -2.28 34.39 -35.84
C GLY A 279 -3.11 35.15 -34.80
N SER A 280 -4.12 34.48 -34.26
CA SER A 280 -4.92 34.99 -33.13
C SER A 280 -4.06 35.22 -31.89
N VAL A 281 -3.19 34.25 -31.54
CA VAL A 281 -2.25 34.40 -30.41
C VAL A 281 -1.30 35.58 -30.64
N LYS A 282 -0.67 35.69 -31.81
CA LYS A 282 0.25 36.80 -32.13
C LYS A 282 -0.40 38.18 -31.98
N SER A 283 -1.69 38.28 -32.33
CA SER A 283 -2.43 39.54 -32.24
C SER A 283 -2.79 39.88 -30.80
N MET A 284 -3.17 38.89 -29.98
CA MET A 284 -3.62 39.08 -28.61
C MET A 284 -2.47 39.16 -27.59
N TYR A 285 -1.42 38.36 -27.77
CA TYR A 285 -0.37 38.14 -26.75
C TYR A 285 0.32 39.42 -26.24
N PRO A 286 0.63 40.43 -27.09
CA PRO A 286 1.22 41.68 -26.61
C PRO A 286 0.36 42.39 -25.55
N PHE A 287 -0.97 42.29 -25.64
CA PHE A 287 -1.90 42.87 -24.66
C PHE A 287 -1.98 42.07 -23.35
N LEU A 288 -1.48 40.82 -23.35
CA LEU A 288 -1.42 39.96 -22.17
C LEU A 288 -0.13 40.13 -21.36
N GLN A 289 0.87 40.85 -21.89
CA GLN A 289 2.16 41.09 -21.22
C GLN A 289 2.09 42.20 -20.15
N VAL A 290 1.03 42.17 -19.36
CA VAL A 290 0.84 42.99 -18.16
C VAL A 290 0.80 42.07 -16.94
N GLU A 291 1.31 42.54 -15.80
CA GLU A 291 1.51 41.72 -14.60
C GLU A 291 0.21 41.01 -14.15
N GLY A 292 -0.94 41.70 -14.25
CA GLY A 292 -2.25 41.15 -13.88
C GLY A 292 -2.75 39.99 -14.76
N TYR A 293 -2.19 39.79 -15.96
CA TYR A 293 -2.61 38.74 -16.91
C TYR A 293 -1.58 37.61 -17.03
N ARG A 294 -0.59 37.58 -16.14
CA ARG A 294 0.37 36.48 -16.03
C ARG A 294 -0.28 35.10 -16.00
N TRP A 295 -1.36 34.94 -15.24
CA TRP A 295 -2.08 33.66 -15.14
C TRP A 295 -2.68 33.22 -16.48
N ILE A 296 -3.17 34.15 -17.32
CA ILE A 296 -3.72 33.84 -18.65
C ILE A 296 -2.61 33.26 -19.54
N ARG A 297 -1.43 33.88 -19.51
CA ARG A 297 -0.26 33.43 -20.28
C ARG A 297 0.21 32.04 -19.83
N MET A 298 0.23 31.79 -18.52
CA MET A 298 0.53 30.46 -17.97
C MET A 298 -0.51 29.42 -18.41
N VAL A 299 -1.80 29.73 -18.32
CA VAL A 299 -2.89 28.84 -18.76
C VAL A 299 -2.82 28.56 -20.25
N LEU A 300 -2.55 29.58 -21.07
CA LEU A 300 -2.38 29.41 -22.52
C LEU A 300 -1.20 28.49 -22.83
N ALA A 301 -0.06 28.68 -22.17
CA ALA A 301 1.13 27.85 -22.31
C ALA A 301 0.91 26.40 -21.84
N GLU A 302 0.06 26.18 -20.83
CA GLU A 302 -0.21 24.85 -20.30
C GLU A 302 -1.22 24.06 -21.15
N LEU A 303 -2.23 24.75 -21.70
CA LEU A 303 -3.35 24.10 -22.39
C LEU A 303 -3.13 23.90 -23.89
N THR A 304 -2.29 24.72 -24.53
CA THR A 304 -2.05 24.61 -25.97
C THR A 304 -1.30 23.33 -26.32
N THR A 305 -1.68 22.71 -27.44
CA THR A 305 -0.99 21.55 -28.03
C THR A 305 -0.23 21.92 -29.31
N ASP A 306 -0.40 23.13 -29.84
CA ASP A 306 0.32 23.62 -31.01
C ASP A 306 1.74 24.05 -30.63
N GLN A 307 2.72 23.29 -31.12
CA GLN A 307 4.15 23.55 -30.93
C GLN A 307 4.55 24.98 -31.36
N LYS A 308 4.00 25.51 -32.45
CA LYS A 308 4.36 26.85 -32.96
C LYS A 308 3.88 27.96 -32.03
N ILE A 309 2.76 27.74 -31.34
CA ILE A 309 2.26 28.66 -30.32
C ILE A 309 3.19 28.64 -29.11
N LEU A 310 3.63 27.45 -28.68
CA LEU A 310 4.59 27.31 -27.58
C LEU A 310 5.93 27.98 -27.91
N ASP A 311 6.45 27.76 -29.12
CA ASP A 311 7.68 28.42 -29.60
C ASP A 311 7.53 29.95 -29.58
N PHE A 312 6.42 30.47 -30.09
CA PHE A 312 6.13 31.91 -30.05
C PHE A 312 6.06 32.46 -28.62
N ILE A 313 5.33 31.79 -27.72
CA ILE A 313 5.23 32.19 -26.30
C ILE A 313 6.61 32.25 -25.67
N TYR A 314 7.42 31.21 -25.84
CA TYR A 314 8.73 31.12 -25.21
C TYR A 314 9.69 32.21 -25.68
N GLU A 315 9.67 32.55 -26.98
CA GLU A 315 10.54 33.58 -27.56
C GLU A 315 10.13 35.00 -27.19
N ASN A 316 8.84 35.24 -27.00
CA ASN A 316 8.30 36.60 -26.84
C ASN A 316 7.97 36.95 -25.39
N ASP A 317 7.89 35.98 -24.47
CA ASP A 317 7.63 36.24 -23.06
C ASP A 317 8.91 36.50 -22.25
N THR A 318 8.89 37.51 -21.40
CA THR A 318 10.03 37.86 -20.52
C THR A 318 9.92 37.24 -19.13
N ASP A 319 8.76 36.70 -18.74
CA ASP A 319 8.55 36.06 -17.45
C ASP A 319 9.20 34.66 -17.43
N PRO A 320 10.20 34.41 -16.57
CA PRO A 320 10.90 33.13 -16.52
C PRO A 320 9.99 31.93 -16.19
N GLN A 321 8.93 32.13 -15.40
CA GLN A 321 8.02 31.03 -15.05
C GLN A 321 7.09 30.69 -16.21
N VAL A 322 6.63 31.69 -16.97
CA VAL A 322 5.84 31.43 -18.20
C VAL A 322 6.70 30.63 -19.17
N ARG A 323 7.92 31.09 -19.45
CA ARG A 323 8.88 30.36 -20.30
C ARG A 323 9.15 28.93 -19.80
N SER A 324 9.32 28.75 -18.49
CA SER A 324 9.55 27.44 -17.89
C SER A 324 8.34 26.50 -18.06
N ILE A 325 7.10 26.99 -17.90
CA ILE A 325 5.88 26.18 -18.13
C ILE A 325 5.75 25.84 -19.60
N THR A 326 5.97 26.81 -20.50
CA THR A 326 5.93 26.60 -21.95
C THR A 326 6.91 25.53 -22.39
N ALA A 327 8.15 25.58 -21.92
CA ALA A 327 9.17 24.59 -22.25
C ALA A 327 8.91 23.22 -21.60
N LYS A 328 8.16 23.16 -20.49
CA LYS A 328 7.78 21.89 -19.87
C LYS A 328 6.60 21.23 -20.57
N ASN A 329 5.78 21.97 -21.32
CA ASN A 329 4.65 21.41 -22.03
C ASN A 329 5.11 20.21 -22.91
N PRO A 330 4.42 19.04 -22.84
CA PRO A 330 4.80 17.86 -23.63
C PRO A 330 4.75 18.09 -25.15
N SER A 331 3.94 19.04 -25.62
CA SER A 331 3.85 19.45 -27.03
C SER A 331 4.92 20.47 -27.44
N ALA A 332 5.78 20.92 -26.52
CA ALA A 332 6.88 21.82 -26.85
C ALA A 332 7.95 21.10 -27.68
N SER A 333 8.67 21.87 -28.49
CA SER A 333 9.78 21.34 -29.27
C SER A 333 10.89 20.79 -28.37
N SER A 334 11.58 19.74 -28.82
CA SER A 334 12.70 19.13 -28.08
C SER A 334 13.79 20.14 -27.74
N ASP A 335 14.05 21.10 -28.64
CA ASP A 335 15.00 22.20 -28.43
C ASP A 335 14.61 23.09 -27.24
N LEU A 336 13.33 23.41 -27.07
CA LEU A 336 12.85 24.21 -25.95
C LEU A 336 12.93 23.44 -24.63
N GLN A 337 12.47 22.18 -24.65
CA GLN A 337 12.56 21.30 -23.49
C GLN A 337 14.02 21.16 -23.03
N GLN A 338 14.95 20.94 -23.96
CA GLN A 338 16.39 20.81 -23.68
C GLN A 338 16.98 22.09 -23.07
N LYS A 339 16.61 23.28 -23.56
CA LYS A 339 17.12 24.57 -23.05
C LYS A 339 16.78 24.79 -21.58
N GLU A 340 15.56 24.46 -21.16
CA GLU A 340 15.08 24.66 -19.78
C GLU A 340 15.31 23.44 -18.87
N CYS A 341 15.65 22.28 -19.45
CA CYS A 341 15.87 21.06 -18.70
C CYS A 341 17.20 21.10 -17.92
N LYS A 342 17.12 21.09 -16.59
CA LYS A 342 18.32 21.01 -15.72
C LYS A 342 19.16 19.76 -16.00
N PHE A 343 18.52 18.63 -16.31
CA PHE A 343 19.22 17.38 -16.60
C PHE A 343 19.85 17.37 -17.99
N CYS A 344 19.58 18.37 -18.84
CA CYS A 344 20.29 18.60 -20.09
C CYS A 344 21.51 19.52 -19.95
N GLN A 345 21.67 20.21 -18.81
CA GLN A 345 22.75 21.18 -18.62
C GLN A 345 24.07 20.50 -18.23
N ASP A 346 25.12 20.71 -19.01
CA ASP A 346 26.44 20.11 -18.78
C ASP A 346 27.02 20.45 -17.40
N ARG A 347 26.90 21.71 -16.98
CA ARG A 347 27.36 22.12 -15.65
C ARG A 347 26.61 21.42 -14.52
N PHE A 348 25.30 21.19 -14.68
CA PHE A 348 24.50 20.48 -13.69
C PHE A 348 24.95 19.01 -13.58
N ARG A 349 25.12 18.35 -14.73
CA ARG A 349 25.61 16.97 -14.85
C ARG A 349 27.00 16.81 -14.23
N PHE A 350 27.96 17.63 -14.66
CA PHE A 350 29.36 17.57 -14.22
C PHE A 350 29.51 17.67 -12.69
N LEU A 351 28.75 18.56 -12.05
CA LEU A 351 28.86 18.77 -10.60
C LEU A 351 28.23 17.65 -9.75
N ARG A 352 27.37 16.82 -10.32
CA ARG A 352 26.53 15.86 -9.57
C ARG A 352 26.76 14.40 -9.94
N ASP A 353 27.45 14.15 -11.04
CA ASP A 353 27.70 12.81 -11.53
C ASP A 353 28.46 11.95 -10.51
N LEU A 354 27.86 10.84 -10.07
CA LEU A 354 28.42 9.91 -9.09
C LEU A 354 29.13 8.71 -9.76
N ARG A 355 29.19 8.68 -11.10
CA ARG A 355 29.82 7.60 -11.86
C ARG A 355 31.35 7.68 -11.77
N SER A 356 31.97 6.54 -12.08
CA SER A 356 33.40 6.45 -12.39
C SER A 356 33.66 6.07 -13.86
N GLY A 357 32.63 6.14 -14.72
CA GLY A 357 32.68 5.79 -16.15
C GLY A 357 31.29 5.47 -16.77
N SER A 358 31.21 5.57 -18.11
CA SER A 358 30.04 5.60 -19.03
C SER A 358 29.59 7.02 -19.39
N ASP A 359 29.36 7.31 -20.68
CA ASP A 359 28.85 8.60 -21.18
C ASP A 359 27.33 8.60 -21.44
N LYS A 360 26.66 7.44 -21.34
CA LYS A 360 25.30 7.25 -21.86
C LYS A 360 24.16 7.47 -20.86
N THR A 361 24.40 7.22 -19.57
CA THR A 361 23.40 7.40 -18.49
C THR A 361 24.06 8.00 -17.27
N PHE A 362 23.55 9.12 -16.76
CA PHE A 362 24.01 9.74 -15.52
C PHE A 362 23.34 9.11 -14.29
N ILE A 363 24.06 9.07 -13.17
CA ILE A 363 23.48 8.82 -11.85
C ILE A 363 23.95 9.88 -10.87
N ILE A 364 23.01 10.49 -10.15
CA ILE A 364 23.24 11.61 -9.23
C ILE A 364 22.58 11.34 -7.88
N ALA A 365 23.05 12.01 -6.83
CA ALA A 365 22.28 12.11 -5.59
C ALA A 365 21.08 13.04 -5.82
N ASN A 366 19.93 12.70 -5.23
CA ASN A 366 18.80 13.62 -5.22
C ASN A 366 19.12 14.80 -4.29
N ASP A 367 19.08 16.03 -4.82
CA ASP A 367 19.28 17.27 -4.05
C ASP A 367 18.20 17.45 -2.95
N PHE A 368 17.04 16.79 -3.11
CA PHE A 368 15.91 16.80 -2.17
C PHE A 368 15.52 15.35 -1.79
N PRO A 369 16.34 14.66 -0.98
CA PRO A 369 16.14 13.25 -0.68
C PRO A 369 14.94 13.02 0.26
N TYR A 370 14.21 11.91 0.08
CA TYR A 370 13.18 11.45 1.02
C TYR A 370 13.44 10.01 1.51
N GLY A 371 14.20 9.22 0.74
CA GLY A 371 14.56 7.86 1.11
C GLY A 371 15.40 7.86 2.40
N PRO A 372 15.02 7.09 3.43
CA PRO A 372 15.68 7.14 4.75
C PRO A 372 17.16 6.74 4.74
N TYR A 373 17.62 5.98 3.74
CA TYR A 373 19.04 5.56 3.66
C TYR A 373 19.81 6.17 2.49
N PHE A 374 19.19 6.23 1.32
CA PHE A 374 19.76 6.87 0.14
C PHE A 374 18.65 7.28 -0.81
N HIS A 375 18.91 8.26 -1.66
CA HIS A 375 18.03 8.65 -2.75
C HIS A 375 18.86 9.14 -3.93
N TYR A 376 18.86 8.38 -5.01
CA TYR A 376 19.55 8.66 -6.27
C TYR A 376 18.56 8.85 -7.41
N ILE A 377 19.03 9.50 -8.47
CA ILE A 377 18.31 9.68 -9.72
C ILE A 377 19.21 9.19 -10.86
N ALA A 378 18.68 8.35 -11.75
CA ALA A 378 19.36 7.92 -12.96
C ALA A 378 18.59 8.36 -14.21
N PHE A 379 19.30 8.85 -15.23
CA PHE A 379 18.68 9.41 -16.44
C PHE A 379 19.61 9.33 -17.66
N PRO A 380 19.08 9.23 -18.89
CA PRO A 380 19.89 9.13 -20.10
C PRO A 380 20.61 10.46 -20.36
N ALA A 381 21.79 10.39 -20.97
CA ALA A 381 22.55 11.55 -21.40
C ALA A 381 21.87 12.27 -22.58
N GLN A 382 21.16 11.51 -23.42
CA GLN A 382 20.35 12.06 -24.50
C GLN A 382 19.21 12.93 -23.93
N PRO A 383 18.81 14.01 -24.62
CA PRO A 383 17.77 14.93 -24.18
C PRO A 383 16.36 14.34 -24.40
N ILE A 384 16.06 13.24 -23.71
CA ILE A 384 14.78 12.52 -23.82
C ILE A 384 13.83 13.03 -22.74
N HIS A 385 12.68 13.56 -23.15
CA HIS A 385 11.70 14.21 -22.28
C HIS A 385 10.32 13.53 -22.27
N ALA A 386 10.19 12.42 -22.99
CA ALA A 386 8.99 11.59 -22.97
C ALA A 386 9.37 10.11 -23.01
N TRP A 387 8.56 9.28 -22.36
CA TRP A 387 8.89 7.85 -22.18
C TRP A 387 8.74 7.05 -23.45
N GLN A 388 7.81 7.42 -24.32
CA GLN A 388 7.62 6.79 -25.62
C GLN A 388 8.83 6.93 -26.55
N ASP A 389 9.64 7.98 -26.34
CA ASP A 389 10.84 8.26 -27.12
C ASP A 389 12.05 7.43 -26.68
N LEU A 390 11.94 6.68 -25.57
CA LEU A 390 13.01 5.79 -25.13
C LEU A 390 13.11 4.57 -26.03
N GLU A 391 14.34 4.22 -26.36
CA GLU A 391 14.67 2.96 -27.00
C GLU A 391 15.31 1.99 -26.00
N LEU A 392 15.41 0.72 -26.42
CA LEU A 392 15.97 -0.34 -25.58
C LEU A 392 17.37 0.02 -24.99
N PRO A 393 18.32 0.62 -25.76
CA PRO A 393 19.62 1.00 -25.20
C PRO A 393 19.51 1.99 -24.04
N ASP A 394 18.58 2.94 -24.10
CA ASP A 394 18.41 3.95 -23.04
C ASP A 394 17.91 3.30 -21.74
N ILE A 395 16.91 2.41 -21.85
CA ILE A 395 16.34 1.67 -20.70
C ILE A 395 17.38 0.71 -20.12
N TYR A 396 18.09 -0.02 -20.98
CA TYR A 396 19.15 -0.93 -20.57
C TYR A 396 20.28 -0.19 -19.85
N ASP A 397 20.81 0.89 -20.45
CA ASP A 397 21.92 1.65 -19.87
C ASP A 397 21.51 2.27 -18.51
N MET A 398 20.26 2.72 -18.37
CA MET A 398 19.70 3.15 -17.08
C MET A 398 19.72 2.03 -16.04
N ASN A 399 19.09 0.89 -16.34
CA ASN A 399 19.01 -0.25 -15.43
C ASN A 399 20.39 -0.76 -15.03
N HIS A 400 21.24 -0.95 -16.02
CA HIS A 400 22.57 -1.48 -15.84
C HIS A 400 23.49 -0.53 -15.06
N THR A 401 23.41 0.79 -15.31
CA THR A 401 24.15 1.80 -14.53
C THR A 401 23.72 1.81 -13.07
N ILE A 402 22.41 1.76 -12.80
CA ILE A 402 21.88 1.65 -11.42
C ILE A 402 22.44 0.40 -10.75
N TRP A 403 22.34 -0.75 -11.41
CA TRP A 403 22.79 -2.04 -10.87
C TRP A 403 24.30 -2.05 -10.56
N ARG A 404 25.14 -1.60 -11.51
CA ARG A 404 26.60 -1.51 -11.33
C ARG A 404 26.98 -0.54 -10.22
N PHE A 405 26.36 0.63 -10.19
CA PHE A 405 26.60 1.65 -9.18
C PHE A 405 26.27 1.13 -7.78
N LEU A 406 25.06 0.59 -7.56
CA LEU A 406 24.65 0.10 -6.25
C LEU A 406 25.50 -1.10 -5.78
N LYS A 407 25.86 -2.02 -6.69
CA LYS A 407 26.80 -3.11 -6.36
C LYS A 407 28.19 -2.60 -5.95
N ARG A 408 28.68 -1.55 -6.62
CA ARG A 408 29.96 -0.90 -6.25
C ARG A 408 29.87 -0.26 -4.87
N GLU A 409 28.81 0.50 -4.59
CA GLU A 409 28.62 1.14 -3.29
C GLU A 409 28.48 0.09 -2.16
N GLN A 410 27.74 -0.99 -2.40
CA GLN A 410 27.63 -2.13 -1.47
C GLN A 410 29.00 -2.75 -1.16
N LYS A 411 29.81 -3.03 -2.19
CA LYS A 411 31.16 -3.61 -2.04
C LYS A 411 32.15 -2.66 -1.36
N ALA A 412 32.01 -1.35 -1.59
CA ALA A 412 32.88 -0.33 -1.01
C ALA A 412 32.63 -0.09 0.49
N GLY A 413 31.66 -0.78 1.10
CA GLY A 413 31.29 -0.56 2.51
C GLY A 413 30.64 0.80 2.77
N LYS A 414 30.28 1.55 1.71
CA LYS A 414 29.47 2.76 1.82
C LYS A 414 28.04 2.31 2.11
N TRP A 415 27.57 2.71 3.29
CA TRP A 415 26.45 2.10 4.02
C TRP A 415 25.15 2.00 3.19
N LEU A 416 24.92 0.83 2.59
CA LEU A 416 23.57 0.30 2.35
C LEU A 416 23.26 -0.60 3.55
N PRO A 417 22.52 -0.12 4.57
CA PRO A 417 22.25 -0.93 5.75
C PRO A 417 21.66 -2.28 5.32
N ALA A 418 22.14 -3.38 5.87
CA ALA A 418 21.63 -4.72 5.53
C ALA A 418 20.10 -4.84 5.65
N PRO A 419 19.45 -4.18 6.63
CA PRO A 419 17.99 -4.18 6.73
C PRO A 419 17.27 -3.31 5.68
N ALA A 420 18.00 -2.52 4.88
CA ALA A 420 17.41 -1.67 3.85
C ALA A 420 16.92 -2.48 2.65
N GLY A 421 15.79 -2.07 2.06
CA GLY A 421 15.41 -2.49 0.71
C GLY A 421 15.73 -1.44 -0.34
N VAL A 422 15.83 -1.84 -1.61
CA VAL A 422 15.93 -0.91 -2.75
C VAL A 422 14.59 -0.79 -3.44
N PHE A 423 14.08 0.44 -3.57
CA PHE A 423 12.97 0.73 -4.47
C PHE A 423 13.50 1.46 -5.69
N ILE A 424 13.00 1.04 -6.85
CA ILE A 424 13.18 1.76 -8.10
C ILE A 424 11.77 2.14 -8.52
N GLY A 425 11.58 3.44 -8.70
CA GLY A 425 10.29 4.02 -9.02
C GLY A 425 10.40 5.02 -10.14
N LEU A 426 9.28 5.17 -10.82
CA LEU A 426 9.18 6.02 -11.98
C LEU A 426 7.87 6.80 -12.00
N ASN A 427 7.96 8.04 -12.47
CA ASN A 427 6.80 8.86 -12.81
C ASN A 427 6.95 9.21 -14.30
N SER A 428 6.04 8.71 -15.16
CA SER A 428 6.22 8.84 -16.61
C SER A 428 5.87 10.23 -17.16
N SER A 429 5.12 11.03 -16.41
CA SER A 429 4.71 12.36 -16.84
C SER A 429 4.74 13.37 -15.70
N ILE A 430 5.11 14.60 -16.04
CA ILE A 430 4.95 15.76 -15.18
C ILE A 430 3.48 16.22 -15.16
N ARG A 431 3.13 17.08 -14.22
CA ARG A 431 1.77 17.61 -14.12
C ARG A 431 1.49 18.66 -15.20
N HIS A 432 0.69 18.27 -16.19
CA HIS A 432 0.11 19.16 -17.20
C HIS A 432 -1.33 18.79 -17.52
N LEU A 433 -2.16 19.81 -17.70
CA LEU A 433 -3.48 19.71 -18.31
C LEU A 433 -3.32 19.61 -19.84
N VAL A 434 -2.94 18.45 -20.36
CA VAL A 434 -2.76 18.29 -21.81
C VAL A 434 -4.11 17.98 -22.46
N MET A 435 -4.67 18.94 -23.19
CA MET A 435 -5.83 18.69 -24.05
C MET A 435 -5.44 17.72 -25.19
N GLY A 436 -6.36 16.89 -25.68
CA GLY A 436 -6.06 15.91 -26.73
C GLY A 436 -5.45 14.58 -26.28
N THR A 437 -5.05 14.42 -25.01
CA THR A 437 -4.53 13.13 -24.50
C THR A 437 -5.58 12.36 -23.70
N ARG A 438 -5.41 11.03 -23.62
CA ARG A 438 -6.28 10.14 -22.81
C ARG A 438 -6.01 10.25 -21.31
N THR A 439 -4.89 10.87 -20.91
CA THR A 439 -4.42 10.88 -19.53
C THR A 439 -5.00 12.06 -18.76
N ARG A 440 -5.77 11.75 -17.71
CA ARG A 440 -6.48 12.74 -16.89
C ARG A 440 -5.66 13.29 -15.72
N THR A 441 -4.59 12.57 -15.35
CA THR A 441 -3.78 12.90 -14.17
C THR A 441 -2.29 12.75 -14.45
N SER A 442 -1.50 13.50 -13.70
CA SER A 442 -0.05 13.46 -13.78
C SER A 442 0.53 12.30 -12.99
N ALA A 443 1.58 11.64 -13.49
CA ALA A 443 2.29 10.62 -12.72
C ALA A 443 3.19 11.20 -11.63
N GLY A 444 3.28 12.53 -11.51
CA GLY A 444 3.98 13.22 -10.42
C GLY A 444 5.47 13.49 -10.67
N ALA A 445 5.94 13.47 -11.92
CA ALA A 445 7.30 13.91 -12.21
C ALA A 445 7.43 15.43 -12.02
N SER A 446 8.56 15.88 -11.47
CA SER A 446 8.87 17.32 -11.28
C SER A 446 9.85 17.86 -12.33
N ILE A 447 10.47 16.97 -13.10
CA ILE A 447 11.45 17.25 -14.15
C ILE A 447 11.00 16.51 -15.41
N THR A 448 11.02 17.20 -16.54
CA THR A 448 10.61 16.69 -17.86
C THR A 448 11.51 15.56 -18.36
N HIS A 449 12.82 15.68 -18.14
CA HIS A 449 13.78 14.65 -18.53
C HIS A 449 13.38 13.31 -17.95
N VAL A 450 13.36 12.28 -18.78
CA VAL A 450 13.09 10.91 -18.36
C VAL A 450 14.09 10.51 -17.27
N HIS A 451 13.61 10.06 -16.10
CA HIS A 451 14.50 9.63 -15.03
C HIS A 451 13.86 8.56 -14.14
N LYS A 452 14.70 7.67 -13.61
CA LYS A 452 14.38 6.71 -12.55
C LYS A 452 14.81 7.28 -11.20
N GLN A 453 13.95 7.13 -10.20
CA GLN A 453 14.30 7.40 -8.81
C GLN A 453 14.62 6.08 -8.10
N ILE A 454 15.70 6.09 -7.33
CA ILE A 454 16.19 4.91 -6.63
C ILE A 454 16.39 5.29 -5.18
N TRP A 455 15.70 4.63 -4.24
CA TRP A 455 15.83 4.97 -2.83
C TRP A 455 15.86 3.76 -1.92
N GLY A 456 16.52 3.94 -0.77
CA GLY A 456 16.66 2.93 0.27
C GLY A 456 15.61 3.10 1.34
N MET A 457 14.84 2.05 1.66
CA MET A 457 13.77 2.08 2.66
C MET A 457 14.15 1.32 3.94
N ALA A 458 13.67 1.82 5.08
CA ALA A 458 13.77 1.16 6.38
C ALA A 458 13.01 -0.19 6.41
N PRO A 459 13.51 -1.20 7.15
CA PRO A 459 12.72 -2.39 7.50
C PRO A 459 11.36 -2.00 8.05
N GLY A 460 10.34 -2.79 7.74
CA GLY A 460 9.01 -2.61 8.30
C GLY A 460 8.26 -1.38 7.80
N SER A 461 8.85 -0.54 6.94
CA SER A 461 8.06 0.34 6.08
C SER A 461 7.08 -0.50 5.25
N VAL A 462 5.89 0.03 4.94
CA VAL A 462 4.83 -0.68 4.19
C VAL A 462 5.44 -1.27 2.91
N ASN A 463 5.76 -2.57 2.94
CA ASN A 463 6.52 -3.24 1.90
C ASN A 463 5.68 -4.40 1.35
N LEU A 464 5.14 -4.20 0.14
CA LEU A 464 4.39 -5.22 -0.62
C LEU A 464 5.19 -6.53 -0.76
N GLY A 465 6.52 -6.45 -0.82
CA GLY A 465 7.38 -7.62 -0.88
C GLY A 465 7.30 -8.49 0.38
N ASN A 466 7.22 -7.87 1.57
CA ASN A 466 7.08 -8.62 2.82
C ASN A 466 5.78 -9.42 2.87
N HIS A 467 4.68 -8.81 2.39
CA HIS A 467 3.38 -9.48 2.29
C HIS A 467 3.45 -10.65 1.30
N LEU A 468 4.00 -10.42 0.11
CA LEU A 468 4.14 -11.45 -0.91
C LEU A 468 5.01 -12.62 -0.44
N ASP A 469 6.14 -12.37 0.22
CA ASP A 469 7.00 -13.42 0.77
C ASP A 469 6.26 -14.24 1.85
N GLU A 470 5.48 -13.59 2.71
CA GLU A 470 4.66 -14.30 3.69
C GLU A 470 3.56 -15.16 3.02
N LEU A 471 2.92 -14.64 1.97
CA LEU A 471 1.93 -15.35 1.16
C LEU A 471 2.56 -16.59 0.50
N CYS A 472 3.71 -16.42 -0.16
CA CYS A 472 4.46 -17.50 -0.81
C CYS A 472 4.89 -18.60 0.16
N ARG A 473 5.24 -18.25 1.41
CA ARG A 473 5.63 -19.24 2.43
C ARG A 473 4.45 -20.01 3.01
N ARG A 474 3.29 -19.35 3.14
CA ARG A 474 2.08 -19.95 3.73
C ARG A 474 1.35 -20.88 2.77
N ILE A 475 1.42 -20.59 1.47
CA ILE A 475 0.78 -21.39 0.44
C ILE A 475 1.75 -22.48 -0.03
N GLU A 476 1.63 -23.67 0.55
CA GLU A 476 2.44 -24.83 0.17
C GLU A 476 1.90 -25.46 -1.11
N VAL A 477 2.38 -24.98 -2.26
CA VAL A 477 2.08 -25.54 -3.58
C VAL A 477 3.33 -26.12 -4.20
N LYS A 478 3.20 -27.30 -4.81
CA LYS A 478 4.31 -28.00 -5.48
C LYS A 478 4.93 -27.09 -6.55
N GLY A 479 6.19 -26.72 -6.36
CA GLY A 479 6.91 -25.82 -7.28
C GLY A 479 6.78 -24.33 -6.96
N GLY A 480 6.12 -23.95 -5.86
CA GLY A 480 6.01 -22.58 -5.35
C GLY A 480 4.78 -21.81 -5.86
N TYR A 481 4.24 -20.95 -5.00
CA TYR A 481 3.02 -20.16 -5.29
C TYR A 481 3.13 -19.29 -6.55
N LEU A 482 4.23 -18.54 -6.71
CA LEU A 482 4.42 -17.67 -7.89
C LEU A 482 4.48 -18.46 -9.20
N ASN A 483 5.06 -19.67 -9.17
CA ASN A 483 5.08 -20.54 -10.35
C ASN A 483 3.67 -21.06 -10.69
N ALA A 484 2.88 -21.42 -9.67
CA ALA A 484 1.47 -21.78 -9.87
C ALA A 484 0.68 -20.61 -10.49
N TYR A 485 0.92 -19.39 -10.01
CA TYR A 485 0.31 -18.19 -10.58
C TYR A 485 0.76 -17.93 -12.03
N LEU A 486 2.04 -18.13 -12.36
CA LEU A 486 2.51 -18.04 -13.75
C LEU A 486 1.87 -19.10 -14.66
N GLN A 487 1.72 -20.33 -14.19
CA GLN A 487 1.02 -21.38 -14.94
C GLN A 487 -0.44 -21.00 -15.21
N PHE A 488 -1.11 -20.41 -14.22
CA PHE A 488 -2.44 -19.86 -14.36
C PHE A 488 -2.48 -18.74 -15.42
N LEU A 489 -1.59 -17.75 -15.33
CA LEU A 489 -1.52 -16.66 -16.32
C LEU A 489 -1.29 -17.17 -17.74
N ARG A 490 -0.48 -18.22 -17.93
CA ARG A 490 -0.29 -18.86 -19.25
C ARG A 490 -1.58 -19.52 -19.74
N ARG A 491 -2.28 -20.25 -18.87
CA ARG A 491 -3.56 -20.90 -19.19
C ARG A 491 -4.63 -19.90 -19.62
N GLU A 492 -4.73 -18.78 -18.90
CA GLU A 492 -5.69 -17.69 -19.18
C GLU A 492 -5.21 -16.74 -20.31
N GLN A 493 -4.07 -17.04 -20.93
CA GLN A 493 -3.47 -16.25 -22.02
C GLN A 493 -3.16 -14.80 -21.62
N MET A 494 -2.87 -14.57 -20.34
CA MET A 494 -2.55 -13.26 -19.78
C MET A 494 -1.06 -12.89 -19.94
N VAL A 495 -0.23 -13.85 -20.35
CA VAL A 495 1.19 -13.61 -20.67
C VAL A 495 1.33 -12.89 -22.01
N ILE A 496 2.04 -11.77 -21.98
CA ILE A 496 2.30 -10.91 -23.13
C ILE A 496 3.62 -11.27 -23.78
N HIS A 497 4.69 -11.36 -22.99
CA HIS A 497 6.04 -11.74 -23.42
C HIS A 497 6.70 -12.61 -22.34
N GLU A 498 7.49 -13.59 -22.76
CA GLU A 498 8.23 -14.48 -21.86
C GLU A 498 9.55 -14.87 -22.52
N ASP A 499 10.63 -14.79 -21.75
CA ASP A 499 11.96 -15.31 -22.11
C ASP A 499 12.47 -16.26 -21.00
N ASP A 500 13.77 -16.57 -21.00
CA ASP A 500 14.37 -17.47 -20.01
C ASP A 500 14.36 -16.91 -18.58
N HIS A 501 14.37 -15.59 -18.42
CA HIS A 501 14.58 -14.91 -17.14
C HIS A 501 13.33 -14.19 -16.61
N VAL A 502 12.46 -13.67 -17.46
CA VAL A 502 11.32 -12.84 -17.07
C VAL A 502 10.02 -13.20 -17.81
N VAL A 503 8.88 -12.84 -17.20
CA VAL A 503 7.54 -12.91 -17.81
C VAL A 503 6.87 -11.55 -17.66
N LEU A 504 6.48 -10.93 -18.78
CA LEU A 504 5.60 -9.76 -18.85
C LEU A 504 4.16 -10.22 -19.06
N TYR A 505 3.23 -9.77 -18.22
CA TYR A 505 1.83 -10.20 -18.24
C TYR A 505 0.88 -9.08 -17.80
N VAL A 506 -0.40 -9.25 -18.14
CA VAL A 506 -1.49 -8.47 -17.55
C VAL A 506 -1.88 -9.12 -16.21
N PRO A 507 -1.82 -8.42 -15.07
CA PRO A 507 -2.14 -9.02 -13.79
C PRO A 507 -3.63 -9.31 -13.71
N TYR A 508 -3.97 -10.50 -13.21
CA TYR A 508 -5.37 -10.90 -13.07
C TYR A 508 -6.10 -10.11 -11.98
N GLY A 509 -5.35 -9.61 -11.00
CA GLY A 509 -5.78 -8.60 -10.02
C GLY A 509 -5.25 -7.21 -10.40
N GLN A 510 -5.63 -6.67 -11.55
CA GLN A 510 -5.22 -5.30 -11.90
C GLN A 510 -5.84 -4.27 -10.93
N ILE A 511 -5.05 -3.33 -10.45
CA ILE A 511 -5.50 -2.20 -9.60
C ILE A 511 -5.65 -0.90 -10.40
N SER A 512 -5.17 -0.88 -11.64
CA SER A 512 -5.39 0.17 -12.62
C SER A 512 -5.80 -0.45 -13.96
N ILE A 513 -6.53 0.29 -14.78
CA ILE A 513 -6.85 -0.14 -16.15
C ILE A 513 -5.53 -0.27 -16.94
N HIS A 514 -5.38 -1.29 -17.77
CA HIS A 514 -4.16 -1.51 -18.57
C HIS A 514 -2.87 -1.70 -17.75
N GLU A 515 -2.98 -2.16 -16.49
CA GLU A 515 -1.79 -2.50 -15.70
C GLU A 515 -0.97 -3.60 -16.38
N LEU A 516 0.35 -3.49 -16.31
CA LEU A 516 1.29 -4.53 -16.74
C LEU A 516 2.26 -4.88 -15.61
N GLN A 517 2.69 -6.14 -15.54
CA GLN A 517 3.68 -6.58 -14.56
C GLN A 517 4.74 -7.48 -15.19
N ILE A 518 5.98 -7.34 -14.74
CA ILE A 518 7.12 -8.18 -15.11
C ILE A 518 7.55 -8.96 -13.88
N MET A 519 7.54 -10.29 -13.94
CA MET A 519 8.04 -11.15 -12.87
C MET A 519 9.33 -11.84 -13.30
N VAL A 520 10.33 -11.86 -12.41
CA VAL A 520 11.54 -12.67 -12.58
C VAL A 520 11.20 -14.14 -12.33
N LYS A 521 11.53 -15.01 -13.29
CA LYS A 521 11.15 -16.44 -13.26
C LYS A 521 11.89 -17.22 -12.20
N LYS A 522 13.19 -16.95 -12.04
CA LYS A 522 14.04 -17.68 -11.11
C LYS A 522 13.67 -17.31 -9.66
N PRO A 523 13.14 -18.25 -8.87
CA PRO A 523 12.85 -17.99 -7.47
C PRO A 523 14.17 -17.80 -6.70
N GLY A 524 14.13 -17.01 -5.63
CA GLY A 524 15.36 -16.69 -4.88
C GLY A 524 15.95 -15.32 -5.19
N ILE A 525 15.48 -14.65 -6.25
CA ILE A 525 15.90 -13.30 -6.60
C ILE A 525 15.04 -12.31 -5.81
N THR A 526 15.52 -11.98 -4.62
CA THR A 526 14.77 -11.21 -3.62
C THR A 526 14.83 -9.71 -3.84
N HIS A 527 15.87 -9.21 -4.50
CA HIS A 527 16.06 -7.78 -4.72
C HIS A 527 16.84 -7.47 -5.99
N TYR A 528 16.79 -6.22 -6.45
CA TYR A 528 17.38 -5.78 -7.72
C TYR A 528 18.89 -6.09 -7.84
N LEU A 529 19.66 -5.94 -6.76
CA LEU A 529 21.10 -6.25 -6.76
C LEU A 529 21.40 -7.76 -6.89
N ALA A 530 20.41 -8.64 -6.69
CA ALA A 530 20.59 -10.08 -6.82
C ALA A 530 20.54 -10.54 -8.28
N LEU A 531 20.08 -9.68 -9.19
CA LEU A 531 20.02 -9.96 -10.62
C LEU A 531 21.43 -10.18 -11.21
N SER A 532 21.52 -11.11 -12.15
CA SER A 532 22.64 -11.26 -13.09
C SER A 532 22.57 -10.21 -14.21
N GLU A 533 23.63 -10.10 -15.01
CA GLU A 533 23.66 -9.19 -16.17
C GLU A 533 22.67 -9.64 -17.27
N GLU A 534 22.52 -10.95 -17.48
CA GLU A 534 21.49 -11.53 -18.36
C GLU A 534 20.08 -11.20 -17.87
N GLU A 535 19.82 -11.32 -16.57
CA GLU A 535 18.51 -11.01 -15.98
C GLU A 535 18.19 -9.51 -16.06
N ILE A 536 19.19 -8.62 -15.90
CA ILE A 536 19.05 -7.17 -16.14
C ILE A 536 18.73 -6.88 -17.61
N THR A 537 19.34 -7.62 -18.55
CA THR A 537 19.10 -7.47 -19.98
C THR A 537 17.67 -7.86 -20.33
N SER A 538 17.23 -9.05 -19.91
CA SER A 538 15.86 -9.54 -20.07
C SER A 538 14.82 -8.61 -19.42
N LEU A 539 15.09 -8.12 -18.20
CA LEU A 539 14.22 -7.15 -17.53
C LEU A 539 14.08 -5.86 -18.35
N SER A 540 15.19 -5.37 -18.94
CA SER A 540 15.20 -4.14 -19.76
C SER A 540 14.45 -4.32 -21.08
N ILE A 541 14.54 -5.50 -21.70
CA ILE A 541 13.75 -5.88 -22.88
C ILE A 541 12.26 -5.87 -22.54
N ALA A 542 11.87 -6.57 -21.48
CA ALA A 542 10.47 -6.63 -21.05
C ALA A 542 9.91 -5.26 -20.64
N GLU A 543 10.72 -4.42 -20.00
CA GLU A 543 10.37 -3.03 -19.67
C GLU A 543 10.16 -2.19 -20.94
N THR A 544 11.03 -2.30 -21.93
CA THR A 544 10.89 -1.60 -23.20
C THR A 544 9.62 -2.03 -23.94
N ILE A 545 9.33 -3.34 -23.97
CA ILE A 545 8.09 -3.88 -24.54
C ILE A 545 6.88 -3.27 -23.82
N ALA A 546 6.88 -3.23 -22.48
CA ALA A 546 5.78 -2.65 -21.72
C ALA A 546 5.55 -1.17 -22.07
N VAL A 547 6.61 -0.36 -22.13
CA VAL A 547 6.51 1.06 -22.51
C VAL A 547 5.94 1.24 -23.92
N LYS A 548 6.46 0.49 -24.90
CA LYS A 548 5.99 0.59 -26.30
C LYS A 548 4.54 0.08 -26.46
N LEU A 549 4.11 -0.89 -25.66
CA LEU A 549 2.71 -1.34 -25.64
C LEU A 549 1.77 -0.28 -25.07
N LEU A 550 2.15 0.35 -23.96
CA LEU A 550 1.37 1.44 -23.37
C LEU A 550 1.28 2.64 -24.33
N ASP A 551 2.37 2.99 -24.99
CA ASP A 551 2.40 4.03 -26.02
C ASP A 551 1.45 3.72 -27.18
N ALA A 552 1.46 2.48 -27.69
CA ALA A 552 0.54 2.04 -28.74
C ALA A 552 -0.95 2.09 -28.32
N LEU A 553 -1.24 2.06 -27.01
CA LEU A 553 -2.59 2.29 -26.46
C LEU A 553 -2.92 3.78 -26.22
N GLY A 554 -1.97 4.69 -26.47
CA GLY A 554 -2.06 6.12 -26.19
C GLY A 554 -1.92 6.46 -24.70
N ILE A 555 -1.25 5.60 -23.93
CA ILE A 555 -1.09 5.71 -22.48
C ILE A 555 0.32 6.21 -22.18
N HIS A 556 0.44 7.49 -21.86
CA HIS A 556 1.73 8.13 -21.57
C HIS A 556 1.91 8.47 -20.08
N SER A 557 0.90 8.20 -19.24
CA SER A 557 0.95 8.43 -17.78
C SER A 557 0.81 7.12 -17.01
N PHE A 558 1.89 6.71 -16.37
CA PHE A 558 1.98 5.54 -15.51
C PHE A 558 3.07 5.76 -14.45
N ASN A 559 2.96 4.99 -13.37
CA ASN A 559 4.02 4.82 -12.41
C ASN A 559 4.60 3.41 -12.54
N GLN A 560 5.92 3.31 -12.46
CA GLN A 560 6.58 2.03 -12.31
C GLN A 560 6.97 1.85 -10.85
N VAL A 561 6.68 0.68 -10.28
CA VAL A 561 6.99 0.34 -8.89
C VAL A 561 7.53 -1.08 -8.82
N MET A 562 8.59 -1.28 -8.05
CA MET A 562 9.19 -2.59 -7.83
C MET A 562 8.76 -3.21 -6.50
N ILE A 563 8.33 -4.47 -6.54
CA ILE A 563 8.08 -5.33 -5.38
C ILE A 563 9.35 -6.15 -5.11
N THR A 564 9.96 -5.91 -3.96
CA THR A 564 11.30 -6.39 -3.59
C THR A 564 11.40 -6.58 -2.08
N LEU A 565 12.33 -7.43 -1.64
CA LEU A 565 12.66 -7.60 -0.23
C LEU A 565 13.88 -6.75 0.18
N PRO A 566 14.08 -6.54 1.49
CA PRO A 566 15.34 -6.03 2.06
C PRO A 566 16.58 -6.83 1.63
N PHE A 567 17.75 -6.19 1.63
CA PHE A 567 19.01 -6.81 1.18
C PHE A 567 19.44 -8.02 2.03
N ASP A 568 19.16 -8.01 3.33
CA ASP A 568 19.45 -9.11 4.25
C ASP A 568 18.42 -10.25 4.20
N ARG A 569 17.26 -10.01 3.58
CA ARG A 569 16.16 -10.97 3.58
C ARG A 569 16.34 -11.97 2.44
N VAL A 570 16.64 -13.20 2.83
CA VAL A 570 16.70 -14.36 1.93
C VAL A 570 15.33 -15.03 1.88
N SER A 571 14.88 -15.39 0.67
CA SER A 571 13.68 -16.19 0.45
C SER A 571 13.84 -17.01 -0.82
N THR A 572 13.55 -18.30 -0.76
CA THR A 572 13.58 -19.21 -1.92
C THR A 572 12.23 -19.30 -2.63
N TYR A 573 11.19 -18.63 -2.13
CA TYR A 573 9.82 -18.69 -2.66
C TYR A 573 9.38 -17.39 -3.32
N PHE A 574 10.19 -16.34 -3.17
CA PHE A 574 9.92 -15.00 -3.68
C PHE A 574 10.63 -14.78 -5.02
N SER A 575 9.97 -14.00 -5.88
CA SER A 575 10.56 -13.42 -7.08
C SER A 575 10.26 -11.93 -7.12
N LEU A 576 11.26 -11.15 -7.55
CA LEU A 576 11.11 -9.73 -7.81
C LEU A 576 10.08 -9.47 -8.92
N ILE A 577 9.22 -8.46 -8.70
CA ILE A 577 8.16 -8.06 -9.65
C ILE A 577 8.25 -6.56 -9.90
N LEU A 578 8.14 -6.15 -11.16
CA LEU A 578 8.04 -4.75 -11.58
C LEU A 578 6.63 -4.48 -12.10
N CYS A 579 5.94 -3.48 -11.55
CA CYS A 579 4.56 -3.15 -11.87
C CYS A 579 4.50 -1.80 -12.61
N PHE A 580 3.71 -1.73 -13.68
CA PHE A 580 3.36 -0.52 -14.41
C PHE A 580 1.90 -0.19 -14.11
N VAL A 581 1.68 0.75 -13.21
CA VAL A 581 0.36 1.20 -12.76
C VAL A 581 -0.01 2.45 -13.55
N THR A 582 -1.01 2.36 -14.42
CA THR A 582 -1.42 3.49 -15.26
C THR A 582 -2.18 4.54 -14.45
N ARG A 583 -2.15 5.78 -14.91
CA ARG A 583 -2.82 6.95 -14.28
C ARG A 583 -4.00 7.43 -15.11
N GLU A 584 -4.86 6.49 -15.46
CA GLU A 584 -6.06 6.75 -16.28
C GLU A 584 -7.27 7.20 -15.47
N VAL A 585 -7.25 6.99 -14.15
CA VAL A 585 -8.35 7.33 -13.22
C VAL A 585 -7.79 8.03 -11.99
N ASP A 586 -8.52 9.04 -11.50
CA ASP A 586 -8.22 9.71 -10.23
C ASP A 586 -8.35 8.72 -9.05
N LEU A 587 -7.44 8.79 -8.08
CA LEU A 587 -7.59 8.07 -6.81
C LEU A 587 -8.83 8.59 -6.08
N ALA A 588 -9.75 7.71 -5.71
CA ALA A 588 -10.95 8.05 -4.97
C ALA A 588 -10.87 7.54 -3.51
N VAL A 589 -11.93 7.83 -2.74
CA VAL A 589 -12.05 7.47 -1.32
C VAL A 589 -11.92 5.96 -1.10
N SER A 590 -12.30 5.14 -2.08
CA SER A 590 -12.14 3.69 -2.07
C SER A 590 -10.67 3.27 -2.05
N GLU A 591 -9.83 3.83 -2.92
CA GLU A 591 -8.42 3.47 -3.05
C GLU A 591 -7.62 3.86 -1.80
N LEU A 592 -8.01 4.96 -1.15
CA LEU A 592 -7.45 5.38 0.15
C LEU A 592 -7.77 4.39 1.29
N ASN A 593 -8.79 3.55 1.13
CA ASN A 593 -9.13 2.45 2.03
C ASN A 593 -8.61 1.09 1.54
N HIS A 594 -7.63 1.07 0.62
CA HIS A 594 -7.06 -0.13 0.00
C HIS A 594 -8.07 -0.98 -0.82
N LEU A 595 -9.18 -0.37 -1.21
CA LEU A 595 -10.18 -0.96 -2.11
C LEU A 595 -10.07 -0.29 -3.48
N PHE A 596 -9.57 -1.01 -4.48
CA PHE A 596 -9.45 -0.50 -5.84
C PHE A 596 -10.71 -0.78 -6.64
N VAL A 597 -11.28 0.24 -7.26
CA VAL A 597 -12.42 0.09 -8.17
C VAL A 597 -11.92 0.27 -9.59
N VAL A 598 -11.98 -0.79 -10.39
CA VAL A 598 -11.50 -0.76 -11.78
C VAL A 598 -12.68 -0.92 -12.72
N ASP A 599 -12.75 -0.04 -13.71
CA ASP A 599 -13.88 0.02 -14.66
C ASP A 599 -13.71 -0.96 -15.82
N LYS A 600 -12.70 -1.82 -15.81
CA LYS A 600 -12.39 -2.74 -16.90
C LYS A 600 -11.88 -4.08 -16.39
N TYR A 601 -12.17 -5.11 -17.15
CA TYR A 601 -11.63 -6.45 -16.93
C TYR A 601 -10.18 -6.52 -17.40
N PRO A 602 -9.29 -7.28 -16.73
CA PRO A 602 -7.92 -7.47 -17.20
C PRO A 602 -7.90 -8.20 -18.56
N GLU A 603 -8.90 -9.03 -18.84
CA GLU A 603 -9.10 -9.70 -20.12
C GLU A 603 -9.29 -8.71 -21.29
N GLU A 604 -9.95 -7.56 -21.05
CA GLU A 604 -10.10 -6.50 -22.06
C GLU A 604 -8.74 -5.87 -22.40
N THR A 605 -7.88 -5.62 -21.41
CA THR A 605 -6.50 -5.16 -21.65
C THR A 605 -5.74 -6.17 -22.51
N ARG A 606 -5.82 -7.47 -22.17
CA ARG A 606 -5.20 -8.53 -22.97
C ARG A 606 -5.68 -8.48 -24.43
N GLU A 607 -6.99 -8.37 -24.65
CA GLU A 607 -7.58 -8.34 -26.00
C GLU A 607 -7.09 -7.15 -26.83
N LEU A 608 -6.87 -5.98 -26.22
CA LEU A 608 -6.29 -4.81 -26.89
C LEU A 608 -4.80 -5.02 -27.25
N LEU A 609 -4.05 -5.75 -26.42
CA LEU A 609 -2.61 -5.97 -26.63
C LEU A 609 -2.31 -7.09 -27.63
N VAL A 610 -3.15 -8.12 -27.71
CA VAL A 610 -2.95 -9.27 -28.62
C VAL A 610 -2.66 -8.88 -30.09
N PRO A 611 -3.40 -7.97 -30.74
CA PRO A 611 -3.14 -7.63 -32.14
C PRO A 611 -1.84 -6.85 -32.36
N ILE A 612 -1.34 -6.13 -31.35
CA ILE A 612 -0.17 -5.24 -31.48
C ILE A 612 1.12 -5.82 -30.89
N LYS A 613 1.03 -6.77 -29.95
CA LYS A 613 2.20 -7.26 -29.22
C LYS A 613 3.23 -7.93 -30.11
N GLY A 614 2.81 -8.63 -31.17
CA GLY A 614 3.71 -9.39 -32.03
C GLY A 614 4.75 -8.52 -32.76
N SER A 615 4.32 -7.41 -33.35
CA SER A 615 5.21 -6.49 -34.06
C SER A 615 6.15 -5.75 -33.11
N ILE A 616 5.63 -5.28 -31.98
CA ILE A 616 6.39 -4.55 -30.96
C ILE A 616 7.46 -5.45 -30.34
N ILE A 617 7.10 -6.67 -29.91
CA ILE A 617 8.05 -7.63 -29.33
C ILE A 617 9.16 -7.92 -30.34
N LYS A 618 8.82 -8.17 -31.61
CA LYS A 618 9.80 -8.43 -32.66
C LYS A 618 10.78 -7.26 -32.82
N GLN A 619 10.26 -6.04 -32.94
CA GLN A 619 11.09 -4.83 -33.08
C GLN A 619 12.06 -4.65 -31.91
N VAL A 620 11.58 -4.83 -30.66
CA VAL A 620 12.42 -4.65 -29.46
C VAL A 620 13.47 -5.76 -29.37
N VAL A 621 13.09 -7.02 -29.61
CA VAL A 621 14.02 -8.16 -29.54
C VAL A 621 15.09 -8.11 -30.65
N GLU A 622 14.72 -7.69 -31.86
CA GLU A 622 15.70 -7.45 -32.94
C GLU A 622 16.70 -6.34 -32.56
N SER A 623 16.23 -5.29 -31.89
CA SER A 623 17.11 -4.23 -31.37
C SER A 623 18.05 -4.71 -30.26
N ALA A 624 17.66 -5.75 -29.50
CA ALA A 624 18.46 -6.31 -28.42
C ALA A 624 19.71 -7.05 -28.90
N ALA A 625 19.73 -7.55 -30.14
CA ALA A 625 20.88 -8.23 -30.72
C ALA A 625 22.16 -7.36 -30.72
N GLY A 626 22.01 -6.04 -30.71
CA GLY A 626 23.13 -5.09 -30.60
C GLY A 626 23.68 -4.89 -29.17
N ILE A 627 22.95 -5.32 -28.13
CA ILE A 627 23.33 -5.12 -26.71
C ILE A 627 24.18 -6.28 -26.20
N ALA A 628 23.95 -7.50 -26.69
CA ALA A 628 24.74 -8.68 -26.30
C ALA A 628 26.20 -8.66 -26.81
N ILE A 629 26.59 -7.66 -27.63
CA ILE A 629 27.90 -7.53 -28.28
C ILE A 629 28.76 -6.40 -27.67
N SER A 630 28.22 -5.58 -26.75
CA SER A 630 28.93 -4.47 -26.09
C SER A 630 29.25 -4.77 -24.64
#